data_AF-A0A8S3WWT6-F1
#
_entry.id   AF-A0A8S3WWT6-F1
#
_cell.length_a   1.000
_cell.length_b   1.000
_cell.length_c   1.000
_cell.angle_alpha   90.00
_cell.angle_beta   90.00
_cell.angle_gamma   90.00
#
_symmetry.space_group_name_H-M   'P 1'
#
loop_
_entity.id
_entity.type
_entity.pdbx_description
1 polymer ?
#
loop_
_entity_poly.entity_id
_entity_poly.type
_entity_poly.pdbx_seq_one_letter_code
_entity_poly.pdbx_strand_id
1 'polypeptide(L)'
;MISNELAKIFHSLSSLNTTISELRDENINLKQGITDLNNHLSEVDTTLPDLNKQAISFDTRLKSVESQVSKDNYLSDKLEVMETKLAAMDQQARDCNIEISNLPERCGENLVTVIINIGVLINQQIQASDIILAHRVPRVGEKNKRPKNAIIKFKSKILRDNFVASYRAKKVLTSDQLSITGSSN
;
A
#
# COMPACT_ATOMS: atom_id res chain seq x y z
N MET A 1 -96.49 -10.70 44.52
CA MET A 1 -95.90 -9.81 43.50
C MET A 1 -94.82 -8.89 44.05
N ILE A 2 -95.09 -8.08 45.07
CA ILE A 2 -94.14 -7.07 45.61
C ILE A 2 -92.80 -7.68 46.06
N SER A 3 -92.81 -8.81 46.77
CA SER A 3 -91.57 -9.49 47.20
C SER A 3 -90.69 -9.99 46.05
N ASN A 4 -91.29 -10.35 44.91
CA ASN A 4 -90.54 -10.82 43.74
C ASN A 4 -89.85 -9.65 43.02
N GLU A 5 -90.54 -8.50 42.92
CA GLU A 5 -89.95 -7.28 42.37
C GLU A 5 -88.83 -6.73 43.27
N LEU A 6 -88.99 -6.77 44.59
CA LEU A 6 -87.92 -6.44 45.54
C LEU A 6 -86.69 -7.34 45.40
N ALA A 7 -86.89 -8.65 45.18
CA ALA A 7 -85.80 -9.59 44.95
C ALA A 7 -85.05 -9.32 43.64
N LYS A 8 -85.77 -8.97 42.56
CA LYS A 8 -85.15 -8.55 41.28
C LYS A 8 -84.34 -7.26 41.44
N ILE A 9 -84.88 -6.27 42.15
CA ILE A 9 -84.17 -5.01 42.43
C ILE A 9 -82.89 -5.28 43.24
N PHE A 10 -82.98 -6.15 44.26
CA PHE A 10 -81.82 -6.53 45.07
C PHE A 10 -80.75 -7.23 44.24
N HIS A 11 -81.13 -8.18 43.38
CA HIS A 11 -80.20 -8.85 42.47
C HIS A 11 -79.54 -7.86 41.50
N SER A 12 -80.32 -6.96 40.89
CA SER A 12 -79.79 -5.91 40.00
C SER A 12 -78.85 -4.96 40.74
N LEU A 13 -79.17 -4.58 41.98
CA LEU A 13 -78.30 -3.74 42.81
C LEU A 13 -76.99 -4.45 43.17
N SER A 14 -77.05 -5.75 43.49
CA SER A 14 -75.86 -6.57 43.73
C SER A 14 -75.00 -6.67 42.48
N SER A 15 -75.62 -6.92 41.32
CA SER A 15 -74.94 -6.97 40.02
C SER A 15 -74.26 -5.64 39.68
N LEU A 16 -74.96 -4.52 39.87
CA LEU A 16 -74.41 -3.17 39.66
C LEU A 16 -73.22 -2.91 40.58
N ASN A 17 -73.29 -3.31 41.85
CA ASN A 17 -72.18 -3.15 42.79
C ASN A 17 -70.95 -3.93 42.34
N THR A 18 -71.12 -5.15 41.82
CA THR A 18 -70.02 -5.94 41.25
C THR A 18 -69.38 -5.23 40.06
N THR A 19 -70.17 -4.77 39.09
CA THR A 19 -69.66 -4.04 37.92
C THR A 19 -68.96 -2.73 38.30
N ILE A 20 -69.47 -2.01 39.31
CA ILE A 20 -68.81 -0.80 39.83
C ILE A 20 -67.45 -1.13 40.45
N SER A 21 -67.32 -2.28 41.13
CA SER A 21 -66.04 -2.74 41.66
C SER A 21 -65.05 -3.05 40.54
N GLU A 22 -65.48 -3.82 39.54
CA GLU A 22 -64.64 -4.18 38.38
C GLU A 22 -64.17 -2.93 37.62
N LEU A 23 -65.07 -1.97 37.36
CA LEU A 23 -64.72 -0.69 36.74
C LEU A 23 -63.75 0.14 37.57
N ARG A 24 -63.80 0.05 38.90
CA ARG A 24 -62.82 0.72 39.77
C ARG A 24 -61.45 0.07 39.65
N ASP A 25 -61.38 -1.25 39.61
CA ASP A 25 -60.14 -1.99 39.46
C ASP A 25 -59.51 -1.72 38.09
N GLU A 26 -60.30 -1.72 37.01
CA GLU A 26 -59.87 -1.32 35.68
C GLU A 26 -59.34 0.12 35.65
N ASN A 27 -60.02 1.07 36.32
CA ASN A 27 -59.56 2.45 36.41
C ASN A 27 -58.23 2.59 37.17
N ILE A 28 -58.00 1.77 38.20
CA ILE A 28 -56.72 1.74 38.91
C ILE A 28 -55.62 1.23 37.99
N ASN A 29 -55.88 0.14 37.26
CA ASN A 29 -54.93 -0.43 36.31
C ASN A 29 -54.59 0.55 35.17
N LEU A 30 -55.59 1.24 34.62
CA LEU A 30 -55.38 2.27 33.59
C LEU A 30 -54.53 3.43 34.09
N LYS A 31 -54.78 3.90 35.33
CA LYS A 31 -53.96 4.96 35.93
C LYS A 31 -52.51 4.54 36.14
N GLN A 32 -52.29 3.28 36.53
CA GLN A 32 -50.94 2.73 36.64
C GLN A 32 -50.26 2.70 35.27
N GLY A 33 -50.93 2.17 34.23
CA GLY A 33 -50.38 2.13 32.88
C GLY A 33 -50.06 3.52 32.30
N ILE A 34 -50.88 4.54 32.59
CA ILE A 34 -50.59 5.94 32.23
C ILE A 34 -49.33 6.45 32.95
N THR A 35 -49.17 6.12 34.23
CA THR A 35 -47.99 6.51 35.01
C THR A 35 -46.73 5.88 34.44
N ASP A 36 -46.76 4.60 34.12
CA ASP A 36 -45.63 3.87 33.53
C ASP A 36 -45.26 4.43 32.16
N LEU A 37 -46.25 4.73 31.31
CA LEU A 37 -46.03 5.38 30.01
C LEU A 37 -45.38 6.76 30.14
N ASN A 38 -45.82 7.56 31.11
CA ASN A 38 -45.22 8.88 31.37
C ASN A 38 -43.77 8.77 31.81
N ASN A 39 -43.43 7.76 32.63
CA ASN A 39 -42.06 7.50 33.04
C ASN A 39 -41.18 7.13 31.84
N HIS A 40 -41.64 6.21 30.99
CA HIS A 40 -40.92 5.84 29.76
C HIS A 40 -40.77 7.02 28.79
N LEU A 41 -41.79 7.87 28.66
CA LEU A 41 -41.71 9.06 27.82
C LEU A 41 -40.63 10.03 28.35
N SER A 42 -40.57 10.23 29.67
CA SER A 42 -39.51 11.03 30.29
C SER A 42 -38.12 10.45 30.04
N GLU A 43 -37.96 9.13 30.11
CA GLU A 43 -36.68 8.47 29.78
C GLU A 43 -36.30 8.70 28.31
N VAL A 44 -37.25 8.57 27.38
CA VAL A 44 -37.02 8.86 25.96
C VAL A 44 -36.62 10.31 25.74
N ASP A 45 -37.31 11.26 26.37
CA ASP A 45 -36.98 12.70 26.27
C ASP A 45 -35.58 13.02 26.79
N THR A 46 -35.08 12.28 27.78
CA THR A 46 -33.70 12.45 28.28
C THR A 46 -32.64 11.80 27.40
N THR A 47 -32.95 10.67 26.75
CA THR A 47 -31.96 9.90 25.97
C THR A 47 -31.82 10.38 24.53
N LEU A 48 -32.89 10.90 23.93
CA LEU A 48 -32.90 11.39 22.54
C LEU A 48 -31.88 12.51 22.27
N PRO A 49 -31.70 13.52 23.14
CA PRO A 49 -30.67 14.55 22.96
C PRO A 49 -29.25 13.98 22.98
N ASP A 50 -28.97 12.98 23.81
CA ASP A 50 -27.64 12.39 23.94
C ASP A 50 -27.32 11.50 22.73
N LEU A 51 -28.30 10.76 22.21
CA LEU A 51 -28.17 10.06 20.92
C LEU A 51 -27.89 11.04 19.78
N ASN A 52 -28.58 12.19 19.76
CA ASN A 52 -28.35 13.22 18.74
C ASN A 52 -26.92 13.80 18.83
N LYS A 53 -26.42 14.08 20.04
CA LYS A 53 -25.02 14.51 20.23
C LYS A 53 -24.02 13.46 19.73
N GLN A 54 -24.27 12.18 20.00
CA GLN A 54 -23.43 11.10 19.50
C GLN A 54 -23.45 11.03 17.97
N ALA A 55 -24.63 11.16 17.35
CA ALA A 55 -24.76 11.19 15.89
C ALA A 55 -23.96 12.34 15.25
N ILE A 56 -24.04 13.55 15.82
CA ILE A 56 -23.26 14.71 15.37
C ILE A 56 -21.75 14.48 15.54
N SER A 57 -21.35 13.89 16.66
CA SER A 57 -19.94 13.54 16.92
C SER A 57 -19.42 12.52 15.90
N PHE A 58 -20.20 11.48 15.59
CA PHE A 58 -19.84 10.51 14.58
C PHE A 58 -19.76 11.11 13.18
N ASP A 59 -20.70 11.97 12.78
CA ASP A 59 -20.66 12.67 11.49
C ASP A 59 -19.39 13.53 11.36
N THR A 60 -19.01 14.24 12.42
CA THR A 60 -17.79 15.06 12.45
C THR A 60 -16.53 14.20 12.30
N ARG A 61 -16.47 13.07 13.02
CA ARG A 61 -15.35 12.13 12.93
C ARG A 61 -15.27 11.47 11.56
N LEU A 62 -16.42 11.12 10.98
CA LEU A 62 -16.49 10.52 9.65
C LEU A 62 -15.93 11.47 8.59
N LYS A 63 -16.35 12.73 8.58
CA LYS A 63 -15.81 13.77 7.68
C LYS A 63 -14.29 13.94 7.82
N SER A 64 -13.78 13.88 9.06
CA SER A 64 -12.33 13.96 9.30
C SER A 64 -11.59 12.76 8.70
N VAL A 65 -12.13 11.55 8.87
CA VAL A 65 -11.55 10.31 8.31
C VAL A 65 -11.58 10.36 6.79
N GLU A 66 -12.71 10.73 6.18
CA GLU A 66 -12.83 10.86 4.72
C GLU A 66 -11.82 11.86 4.13
N SER A 67 -11.61 13.00 4.81
CA SER A 67 -10.60 13.98 4.41
C SER A 67 -9.19 13.42 4.51
N GLN A 68 -8.89 12.64 5.54
CA GLN A 68 -7.59 12.02 5.74
C GLN A 68 -7.31 10.93 4.70
N VAL A 69 -8.27 10.04 4.44
CA VAL A 69 -8.17 9.01 3.40
C VAL A 69 -7.91 9.64 2.02
N SER A 70 -8.58 10.75 1.71
CA SER A 70 -8.35 11.48 0.46
C SER A 70 -6.92 12.02 0.33
N LYS A 71 -6.33 12.51 1.44
CA LYS A 71 -4.94 12.97 1.48
C LYS A 71 -3.95 11.81 1.36
N ASP A 72 -4.24 10.69 2.01
CA ASP A 72 -3.38 9.50 1.97
C ASP A 72 -3.31 8.92 0.55
N ASN A 73 -4.45 8.85 -0.16
CA ASN A 73 -4.48 8.44 -1.56
C ASN A 73 -3.64 9.38 -2.44
N TYR A 74 -3.79 10.70 -2.28
CA TYR A 74 -3.00 11.67 -3.02
C TYR A 74 -1.49 11.58 -2.75
N LEU A 75 -1.10 11.30 -1.50
CA LEU A 75 0.30 11.09 -1.13
C LEU A 75 0.84 9.79 -1.70
N SER A 76 0.04 8.72 -1.69
CA SER A 76 0.38 7.43 -2.30
C SER A 76 0.65 7.58 -3.80
N ASP A 77 -0.24 8.25 -4.54
CA ASP A 77 -0.06 8.51 -5.97
C ASP A 77 1.22 9.31 -6.24
N LYS A 78 1.51 10.31 -5.40
CA LYS A 78 2.75 11.10 -5.51
C LYS A 78 4.00 10.27 -5.25
N LEU A 79 3.95 9.34 -4.29
CA LEU A 79 5.08 8.44 -4.01
C LEU A 79 5.36 7.54 -5.20
N GLU A 80 4.33 6.93 -5.80
CA GLU A 80 4.48 6.08 -6.98
C GLU A 80 5.12 6.85 -8.16
N VAL A 81 4.66 8.07 -8.40
CA VAL A 81 5.23 8.96 -9.43
C VAL A 81 6.70 9.29 -9.12
N MET A 82 7.03 9.57 -7.86
CA MET A 82 8.40 9.86 -7.43
C MET A 82 9.32 8.65 -7.56
N GLU A 83 8.88 7.46 -7.16
CA GLU A 83 9.61 6.21 -7.29
C GLU A 83 9.91 5.89 -8.76
N THR A 84 8.90 6.03 -9.62
CA THR A 84 9.06 5.84 -11.07
C THR A 84 10.07 6.83 -11.66
N LYS A 85 10.01 8.09 -11.25
CA LYS A 85 10.97 9.12 -11.69
C LYS A 85 12.38 8.82 -11.18
N LEU A 86 12.52 8.37 -9.94
CA LEU A 86 13.81 8.00 -9.36
C LEU A 86 14.42 6.81 -10.10
N ALA A 87 13.63 5.77 -10.37
CA ALA A 87 14.07 4.63 -11.18
C ALA A 87 14.50 5.04 -12.59
N ALA A 88 13.77 5.95 -13.25
CA ALA A 88 14.12 6.47 -14.55
C ALA A 88 15.44 7.26 -14.53
N MET A 89 15.65 8.10 -13.50
CA MET A 89 16.90 8.85 -13.31
C MET A 89 18.08 7.91 -13.06
N ASP A 90 17.89 6.86 -12.26
CA ASP A 90 18.89 5.84 -11.99
C ASP A 90 19.29 5.07 -13.26
N GLN A 91 18.30 4.75 -14.10
CA GLN A 91 18.54 4.13 -15.40
C GLN A 91 19.30 5.08 -16.34
N GLN A 92 18.90 6.36 -16.38
CA GLN A 92 19.56 7.39 -17.17
C GLN A 92 21.02 7.62 -16.72
N ALA A 93 21.32 7.52 -15.42
CA ALA A 93 22.69 7.63 -14.91
C ALA A 93 23.60 6.50 -15.44
N ARG A 94 23.01 5.35 -15.81
CA ARG A 94 23.69 4.16 -16.34
C ARG A 94 23.59 4.04 -17.88
N ASP A 95 23.00 5.03 -18.57
CA ASP A 95 22.77 4.97 -20.02
C ASP A 95 24.03 4.97 -20.88
N CYS A 96 25.20 5.27 -20.33
CA CYS A 96 26.48 5.15 -21.06
C CYS A 96 27.35 4.02 -20.50
N ASN A 97 26.84 3.25 -19.56
CA ASN A 97 27.60 2.21 -18.89
C ASN A 97 27.45 0.88 -19.63
N ILE A 98 28.52 0.10 -19.65
CA ILE A 98 28.49 -1.34 -19.92
C ILE A 98 29.03 -2.09 -18.71
N GLU A 99 28.56 -3.31 -18.55
CA GLU A 99 29.05 -4.25 -17.56
C GLU A 99 29.74 -5.42 -18.26
N ILE A 100 30.96 -5.72 -17.82
CA ILE A 100 31.69 -6.91 -18.24
C ILE A 100 31.78 -7.85 -17.05
N SER A 101 31.10 -8.97 -17.18
CA SER A 101 31.13 -10.07 -16.23
C SER A 101 32.21 -11.08 -16.59
N ASN A 102 32.70 -11.84 -15.60
CA ASN A 102 33.64 -12.95 -15.76
C ASN A 102 34.98 -12.59 -16.44
N LEU A 103 35.39 -11.32 -16.40
CA LEU A 103 36.73 -10.91 -16.84
C LEU A 103 37.75 -11.35 -15.78
N PRO A 104 38.75 -12.21 -16.09
CA PRO A 104 39.77 -12.60 -15.11
C PRO A 104 40.46 -11.39 -14.47
N GLU A 105 40.76 -11.47 -13.18
CA GLU A 105 41.44 -10.40 -12.42
C GLU A 105 42.95 -10.56 -12.52
N ARG A 106 43.66 -9.44 -12.77
CA ARG A 106 45.13 -9.40 -12.74
C ARG A 106 45.62 -8.23 -11.89
N CYS A 107 46.72 -8.43 -11.18
CA CYS A 107 47.39 -7.35 -10.48
C CYS A 107 47.95 -6.35 -11.51
N GLY A 108 47.68 -5.05 -11.30
CA GLY A 108 48.13 -4.00 -12.22
C GLY A 108 47.38 -3.97 -13.57
N GLU A 109 46.19 -4.56 -13.65
CA GLU A 109 45.40 -4.53 -14.87
C GLU A 109 44.96 -3.11 -15.28
N ASN A 110 44.94 -2.86 -16.58
CA ASN A 110 44.38 -1.65 -17.14
C ASN A 110 43.10 -1.97 -17.93
N LEU A 111 41.95 -1.72 -17.29
CA LEU A 111 40.64 -1.98 -17.89
C LEU A 111 40.40 -1.17 -19.17
N VAL A 112 41.02 0.01 -19.33
CA VAL A 112 40.93 0.81 -20.56
C VAL A 112 41.56 0.06 -21.73
N THR A 113 42.76 -0.48 -21.53
CA THR A 113 43.45 -1.30 -22.56
C THR A 113 42.65 -2.55 -22.90
N VAL A 114 42.06 -3.22 -21.91
CA VAL A 114 41.21 -4.39 -22.14
C VAL A 114 40.00 -4.04 -23.02
N ILE A 115 39.32 -2.92 -22.76
CA ILE A 115 38.19 -2.48 -23.58
C ILE A 115 38.58 -2.15 -25.01
N ILE A 116 39.72 -1.47 -25.19
CA ILE A 116 40.23 -1.15 -26.53
C ILE A 116 40.48 -2.45 -27.31
N ASN A 117 41.10 -3.45 -26.67
CA ASN A 117 41.34 -4.76 -27.28
C ASN A 117 40.04 -5.50 -27.62
N ILE A 118 39.04 -5.47 -26.72
CA ILE A 118 37.71 -6.03 -27.01
C ILE A 118 37.09 -5.31 -28.21
N GLY A 119 37.19 -3.98 -28.26
CA GLY A 119 36.73 -3.15 -29.37
C GLY A 119 37.29 -3.61 -30.71
N VAL A 120 38.62 -3.76 -30.80
CA VAL A 120 39.29 -4.28 -31.99
C VAL A 120 38.75 -5.66 -32.37
N LEU A 121 38.58 -6.56 -31.40
CA LEU A 121 38.04 -7.89 -31.67
C LEU A 121 36.62 -7.82 -32.22
N ILE A 122 35.73 -6.99 -31.69
CA ILE A 122 34.34 -6.90 -32.17
C ILE A 122 34.17 -5.98 -33.38
N ASN A 123 35.25 -5.53 -34.02
CA ASN A 123 35.24 -4.55 -35.10
C ASN A 123 34.60 -3.21 -34.72
N GLN A 124 34.73 -2.81 -33.45
CA GLN A 124 34.34 -1.51 -32.93
C GLN A 124 35.56 -0.77 -32.40
N GLN A 125 36.15 0.12 -33.20
CA GLN A 125 37.29 0.91 -32.74
C GLN A 125 36.87 1.80 -31.56
N ILE A 126 37.59 1.69 -30.45
CA ILE A 126 37.41 2.53 -29.25
C ILE A 126 38.75 3.18 -28.94
N GLN A 127 38.73 4.47 -28.61
CA GLN A 127 39.89 5.21 -28.13
C GLN A 127 39.80 5.40 -26.60
N ALA A 128 40.95 5.62 -25.97
CA ALA A 128 40.98 5.91 -24.53
C ALA A 128 40.17 7.16 -24.16
N SER A 129 40.11 8.16 -25.05
CA SER A 129 39.30 9.38 -24.90
C SER A 129 37.79 9.15 -24.88
N ASP A 130 37.35 7.99 -25.36
CA ASP A 130 35.93 7.63 -25.41
C ASP A 130 35.44 6.99 -24.11
N ILE A 131 36.37 6.62 -23.22
CA ILE A 131 36.09 6.00 -21.93
C ILE A 131 36.21 7.08 -20.85
N ILE A 132 35.10 7.38 -20.18
CA ILE A 132 35.06 8.33 -19.06
C ILE A 132 35.61 7.67 -17.80
N LEU A 133 35.19 6.44 -17.52
CA LEU A 133 35.52 5.74 -16.28
C LEU A 133 35.56 4.23 -16.53
N ALA A 134 36.50 3.55 -15.90
CA ALA A 134 36.60 2.09 -15.91
C ALA A 134 37.02 1.61 -14.51
N HIS A 135 36.19 0.79 -13.87
CA HIS A 135 36.49 0.27 -12.53
C HIS A 135 35.81 -1.07 -12.29
N ARG A 136 36.32 -1.85 -11.33
CA ARG A 136 35.63 -3.04 -10.84
C ARG A 136 34.68 -2.72 -9.71
N VAL A 137 33.53 -3.40 -9.68
CA VAL A 137 32.53 -3.25 -8.63
C VAL A 137 32.83 -4.23 -7.49
N PRO A 138 32.99 -3.74 -6.25
CA PRO A 138 33.09 -4.61 -5.08
C PRO A 138 31.85 -5.47 -4.95
N ARG A 139 32.02 -6.76 -4.60
CA ARG A 139 30.90 -7.64 -4.29
C ARG A 139 30.63 -7.63 -2.79
N VAL A 140 29.35 -7.59 -2.45
CA VAL A 140 28.87 -7.82 -1.09
C VAL A 140 28.90 -9.33 -0.82
N GLY A 141 29.81 -9.77 0.06
CA GLY A 141 29.99 -11.18 0.44
C GLY A 141 31.12 -11.89 -0.32
N GLU A 142 32.32 -11.93 0.28
CA GLU A 142 33.57 -12.44 -0.32
C GLU A 142 33.65 -13.98 -0.50
N LYS A 143 32.54 -14.71 -0.33
CA LYS A 143 32.56 -16.18 -0.32
C LYS A 143 32.72 -16.83 -1.70
N ASN A 144 32.56 -16.08 -2.79
CA ASN A 144 32.61 -16.61 -4.15
C ASN A 144 33.91 -16.22 -4.87
N LYS A 145 34.70 -17.21 -5.31
CA LYS A 145 35.94 -17.07 -6.11
C LYS A 145 35.76 -16.51 -7.53
N ARG A 146 34.57 -16.02 -7.90
CA ARG A 146 34.33 -15.49 -9.26
C ARG A 146 35.05 -14.15 -9.44
N PRO A 147 35.47 -13.75 -10.65
CA PRO A 147 36.08 -12.42 -10.87
C PRO A 147 35.06 -11.27 -10.74
N LYS A 148 35.43 -10.13 -10.15
CA LYS A 148 34.61 -8.92 -9.95
C LYS A 148 34.16 -8.34 -11.29
N ASN A 149 32.93 -7.85 -11.36
CA ASN A 149 32.41 -7.26 -12.59
C ASN A 149 33.07 -5.90 -12.84
N ALA A 150 33.39 -5.61 -14.09
CA ALA A 150 33.94 -4.32 -14.50
C ALA A 150 32.84 -3.45 -15.11
N ILE A 151 32.73 -2.22 -14.63
CA ILE A 151 31.82 -1.21 -15.17
C ILE A 151 32.65 -0.18 -15.93
N ILE A 152 32.25 0.04 -17.17
CA ILE A 152 32.89 1.01 -18.06
C ILE A 152 31.85 2.02 -18.49
N LYS A 153 32.15 3.30 -18.30
CA LYS A 153 31.32 4.41 -18.74
C LYS A 153 31.91 5.02 -20.00
N PHE A 154 31.17 4.97 -21.10
CA PHE A 154 31.53 5.63 -22.35
C PHE A 154 31.12 7.11 -22.34
N LYS A 155 31.70 7.86 -23.27
CA LYS A 155 31.39 9.29 -23.48
C LYS A 155 29.99 9.53 -24.05
N SER A 156 29.44 8.55 -24.78
CA SER A 156 28.11 8.67 -25.38
C SER A 156 27.34 7.35 -25.36
N LYS A 157 26.01 7.47 -25.30
CA LYS A 157 25.05 6.38 -25.41
C LYS A 157 25.16 5.64 -26.75
N ILE A 158 25.39 6.40 -27.83
CA ILE A 158 25.55 5.87 -29.18
C ILE A 158 26.75 4.93 -29.25
N LEU A 159 27.89 5.32 -28.67
CA LEU A 159 29.08 4.47 -28.67
C LEU A 159 28.85 3.18 -27.87
N ARG A 160 28.22 3.30 -26.70
CA ARG A 160 27.80 2.14 -25.90
C ARG A 160 26.93 1.19 -26.71
N ASP A 161 25.91 1.71 -27.40
CA ASP A 161 24.97 0.91 -28.19
C ASP A 161 25.63 0.22 -29.37
N ASN A 162 26.50 0.93 -30.09
CA ASN A 162 27.30 0.36 -31.17
C ASN A 162 28.21 -0.77 -30.65
N PHE A 163 28.87 -0.57 -29.51
CA PHE A 163 29.70 -1.60 -28.89
C PHE A 163 28.89 -2.85 -28.53
N VAL A 164 27.74 -2.69 -27.89
CA VAL A 164 26.86 -3.82 -27.52
C VAL A 164 26.29 -4.51 -28.77
N ALA A 165 25.91 -3.75 -29.80
CA ALA A 165 25.41 -4.30 -31.06
C ALA A 165 26.49 -5.12 -31.80
N SER A 166 27.70 -4.57 -31.92
CA SER A 166 28.85 -5.26 -32.54
C SER A 166 29.23 -6.53 -31.77
N TYR A 167 29.18 -6.48 -30.44
CA TYR A 167 29.35 -7.67 -29.60
C TYR A 167 28.29 -8.74 -29.88
N ARG A 168 27.01 -8.35 -29.92
CA ARG A 168 25.89 -9.26 -30.20
C ARG A 168 25.93 -9.86 -31.60
N ALA A 169 26.50 -9.15 -32.57
CA ALA A 169 26.72 -9.67 -33.92
C ALA A 169 27.83 -10.73 -33.95
N LYS A 170 28.93 -10.51 -33.20
CA LYS A 170 30.07 -11.44 -33.15
C LYS A 170 29.81 -12.70 -32.30
N LYS A 171 28.98 -12.59 -31.25
CA LYS A 171 28.50 -13.66 -30.34
C LYS A 171 29.53 -14.49 -29.56
N VAL A 172 30.80 -14.54 -29.96
CA VAL A 172 31.82 -15.35 -29.28
C VAL A 172 33.09 -14.52 -29.06
N LEU A 173 33.37 -14.23 -27.81
CA LEU A 173 34.63 -13.67 -27.32
C LEU A 173 35.12 -14.56 -26.19
N THR A 174 36.36 -15.02 -26.29
CA THR A 174 37.02 -15.80 -25.24
C THR A 174 38.15 -14.98 -24.61
N SER A 175 38.46 -15.25 -23.34
CA SER A 175 39.56 -14.56 -22.63
C SER A 175 40.92 -14.79 -23.30
N ASP A 176 41.09 -15.92 -23.99
CA ASP A 176 42.30 -16.25 -24.74
C ASP A 176 42.53 -15.27 -25.89
N GLN A 177 41.46 -14.84 -26.56
CA GLN A 177 41.53 -13.82 -27.62
C GLN A 177 41.93 -12.44 -27.07
N LEU A 178 41.75 -12.22 -25.77
CA LEU A 178 42.14 -10.98 -25.10
C LEU A 178 43.59 -11.00 -24.60
N SER A 179 44.35 -12.08 -24.87
CA SER A 179 45.66 -12.33 -24.24
C SER A 179 45.58 -12.34 -22.71
N ILE A 180 44.39 -12.63 -22.18
CA ILE A 180 44.12 -12.78 -20.76
C ILE A 180 43.94 -14.27 -20.48
N THR A 181 45.06 -14.99 -20.37
CA THR A 181 45.07 -16.31 -19.73
C THR A 181 44.56 -16.15 -18.29
N GLY A 182 43.50 -16.90 -17.95
CA GLY A 182 43.03 -16.99 -16.58
C GLY A 182 44.11 -17.59 -15.70
N SER A 183 44.20 -17.14 -14.45
CA SER A 183 44.94 -17.89 -13.44
C SER A 183 44.32 -19.29 -13.36
N SER A 184 45.09 -20.30 -13.71
CA SER A 184 44.74 -21.70 -13.42
C SER A 184 44.39 -21.77 -11.94
N ASN A 185 43.19 -22.28 -11.64
CA ASN A 185 42.80 -22.58 -10.25
C ASN A 185 43.84 -23.47 -9.57
#